data_AF-A0A6G8ANU7-F1
#
_entry.id   AF-A0A6G8ANU7-F1
#
_cell.length_a   1.000
_cell.length_b   1.000
_cell.length_c   1.000
_cell.angle_alpha   90.00
_cell.angle_beta   90.00
_cell.angle_gamma   90.00
#
_symmetry.space_group_name_H-M   'P 1'
#
loop_
_entity.id
_entity.type
_entity.pdbx_description
1 polymer ?
#
loop_
_entity_poly.entity_id
_entity_poly.type
_entity_poly.pdbx_seq_one_letter_code
_entity_poly.pdbx_strand_id
1 'polypeptide(L)'
;MKKLITLSITLVSCLFLSGCSKEQNIEGKWKATDAYKQKINLSIDPTTITMEIKKHEKEMEYKEISNSEKNNMKYFVFEIDKQQFTIVFPNKRDANTALFIKNNSNHDPFSGALTYTMNREKFPNYEQTAKQYFKN
;
A
#
# COMPACT_ATOMS: atom_id res chain seq x y z
N MET A 1 56.63 -21.19 21.99
CA MET A 1 56.09 -20.98 23.36
C MET A 1 55.54 -19.55 23.39
N LYS A 2 54.27 -19.19 23.61
CA LYS A 2 53.10 -19.82 24.24
C LYS A 2 51.83 -19.27 23.54
N LYS A 3 50.76 -20.08 23.55
CA LYS A 3 49.39 -19.76 23.10
C LYS A 3 48.69 -18.86 24.13
N LEU A 4 47.81 -17.96 23.68
CA LEU A 4 46.62 -17.39 24.36
C LEU A 4 45.73 -16.81 23.23
N ILE A 5 44.67 -17.45 22.69
CA ILE A 5 43.28 -17.62 23.20
C ILE A 5 42.91 -16.48 24.16
N THR A 6 41.87 -15.64 24.04
CA THR A 6 40.46 -15.72 23.58
C THR A 6 39.99 -14.25 23.64
N LEU A 7 39.06 -13.69 22.86
CA LEU A 7 37.60 -13.72 23.10
C LEU A 7 37.03 -12.50 22.36
N SER A 8 36.56 -12.68 21.13
CA SER A 8 35.84 -11.60 20.42
C SER A 8 34.38 -11.65 20.86
N ILE A 9 34.03 -10.82 21.84
CA ILE A 9 32.65 -10.65 22.30
C ILE A 9 31.83 -10.09 21.14
N THR A 10 31.01 -10.97 20.58
CA THR A 10 29.95 -10.65 19.62
C THR A 10 28.73 -10.27 20.45
N LEU A 11 28.39 -8.98 20.53
CA LEU A 11 27.08 -8.58 21.06
C LEU A 11 26.63 -7.26 20.41
N VAL A 12 26.25 -7.33 19.14
CA VAL A 12 25.38 -6.33 18.54
C VAL A 12 24.09 -7.03 18.15
N SER A 13 23.21 -7.16 19.13
CA SER A 13 21.80 -7.49 18.90
C SER A 13 20.99 -6.28 19.28
N CYS A 14 20.97 -5.27 18.41
CA CYS A 14 19.97 -4.21 18.48
C CYS A 14 18.67 -4.84 17.96
N LEU A 15 18.00 -5.60 18.83
CA LEU A 15 16.67 -6.12 18.60
C LEU A 15 15.70 -4.94 18.61
N PHE A 16 15.52 -4.30 17.46
CA PHE A 16 14.35 -3.45 17.24
C PHE A 16 13.11 -4.36 17.15
N LEU A 17 12.60 -4.79 18.31
CA LEU A 17 11.19 -5.16 18.44
C LEU A 17 10.36 -3.87 18.48
N SER A 18 10.22 -3.21 17.32
CA SER A 18 9.07 -2.32 17.10
C SER A 18 7.96 -3.14 16.45
N GLY A 19 7.43 -4.10 17.20
CA GLY A 19 6.14 -4.71 16.94
C GLY A 19 5.00 -3.75 17.30
N CYS A 20 5.07 -2.49 16.86
CA CYS A 20 3.85 -1.71 16.71
C CYS A 20 3.12 -2.36 15.55
N SER A 21 1.92 -2.89 15.79
CA SER A 21 1.01 -3.23 14.69
C SER A 21 0.96 -2.01 13.77
N LYS A 22 1.55 -2.12 12.57
CA LYS A 22 1.51 -1.03 11.59
C LYS A 22 0.04 -0.70 11.39
N GLU A 23 -0.36 0.50 11.77
CA GLU A 23 -1.70 0.96 11.52
C GLU A 23 -1.94 0.97 10.00
N GLN A 24 -3.11 0.51 9.58
CA GLN A 24 -3.54 0.67 8.20
C GLN A 24 -3.76 2.16 7.92
N ASN A 25 -2.80 2.78 7.25
CA ASN A 25 -2.90 4.10 6.64
C ASN A 25 -2.43 4.02 5.19
N ILE A 26 -2.86 4.97 4.37
CA ILE A 26 -2.47 5.02 2.95
C ILE A 26 -1.13 5.71 2.73
N GLU A 27 -0.64 6.50 3.70
CA GLU A 27 0.58 7.28 3.55
C GLU A 27 1.83 6.42 3.37
N GLY A 28 2.83 7.00 2.71
CA GLY A 28 4.13 6.41 2.43
C GLY A 28 4.21 5.72 1.08
N LYS A 29 5.21 4.84 0.96
CA LYS A 29 5.62 4.23 -0.31
C LYS A 29 4.91 2.92 -0.57
N TRP A 30 4.52 2.73 -1.82
CA TRP A 30 3.83 1.55 -2.31
C TRP A 30 4.41 1.08 -3.64
N LYS A 31 4.45 -0.23 -3.79
CA LYS A 31 4.69 -0.91 -5.07
C LYS A 31 3.33 -1.35 -5.60
N ALA A 32 2.98 -0.85 -6.77
CA ALA A 32 1.68 -1.14 -7.39
C ALA A 32 1.86 -1.87 -8.71
N THR A 33 0.88 -2.68 -9.07
CA THR A 33 0.82 -3.39 -10.35
C THR A 33 -0.60 -3.33 -10.90
N ASP A 34 -0.74 -3.02 -12.18
CA ASP A 34 -2.02 -2.94 -12.89
C ASP A 34 -2.36 -4.24 -13.64
N ALA A 35 -3.51 -4.23 -14.32
CA ALA A 35 -3.99 -5.35 -15.14
C ALA A 35 -3.06 -5.70 -16.32
N TYR A 36 -2.25 -4.76 -16.81
CA TYR A 36 -1.29 -4.95 -17.89
C TYR A 36 0.10 -5.37 -17.38
N LYS A 37 0.22 -5.70 -16.10
CA LYS A 37 1.48 -6.08 -15.42
C LYS A 37 2.49 -4.93 -15.38
N GLN A 38 2.04 -3.70 -15.61
CA GLN A 38 2.86 -2.51 -15.43
C GLN A 38 3.09 -2.31 -13.93
N LYS A 39 4.36 -2.14 -13.57
CA LYS A 39 4.82 -1.89 -12.21
C LYS A 39 5.03 -0.39 -12.04
N ILE A 40 4.44 0.18 -11.00
CA ILE A 40 4.57 1.59 -10.68
C ILE A 40 4.94 1.75 -9.20
N ASN A 41 5.76 2.75 -8.88
CA ASN A 41 5.93 3.16 -7.48
C ASN A 41 4.94 4.30 -7.21
N LEU A 42 4.26 4.23 -6.07
CA LEU A 42 3.40 5.29 -5.58
C LEU A 42 3.99 5.82 -4.26
N SER A 43 4.05 7.14 -4.11
CA SER A 43 4.25 7.80 -2.82
C SER A 43 2.99 8.57 -2.49
N ILE A 44 2.44 8.36 -1.30
CA ILE A 44 1.25 9.05 -0.82
C ILE A 44 1.65 9.87 0.39
N ASP A 45 1.64 11.19 0.26
CA ASP A 45 1.83 12.14 1.35
C ASP A 45 0.45 12.73 1.72
N PRO A 46 0.29 13.49 2.82
CA PRO A 46 -1.03 13.86 3.34
C PRO A 46 -1.98 14.59 2.36
N THR A 47 -1.43 15.22 1.30
CA THR A 47 -2.22 15.97 0.31
C THR A 47 -1.86 15.64 -1.14
N THR A 48 -0.84 14.79 -1.38
CA THR A 48 -0.31 14.53 -2.73
C THR A 48 -0.07 13.04 -2.96
N ILE A 49 -0.27 12.61 -4.21
CA ILE A 49 0.08 11.27 -4.69
C ILE A 49 1.05 11.44 -5.85
N THR A 50 2.22 10.82 -5.72
CA THR A 50 3.28 10.82 -6.72
C THR A 50 3.38 9.44 -7.35
N MET A 51 3.19 9.35 -8.67
CA MET A 51 3.29 8.12 -9.45
C MET A 51 4.56 8.12 -10.30
N GLU A 52 5.38 7.10 -10.13
CA GLU A 52 6.59 6.90 -10.93
C GLU A 52 6.42 5.71 -11.89
N ILE A 53 6.49 5.98 -13.20
CA ILE A 53 6.37 5.00 -14.27
C ILE A 53 7.56 5.14 -15.22
N LYS A 54 8.42 4.12 -15.30
CA LYS A 54 9.57 4.09 -16.22
C LYS A 54 10.41 5.40 -16.22
N LYS A 55 10.68 5.96 -15.03
CA LYS A 55 11.41 7.23 -14.80
C LYS A 55 10.65 8.52 -15.14
N HIS A 56 9.37 8.44 -15.48
CA HIS A 56 8.49 9.60 -15.49
C HIS A 56 7.74 9.68 -14.18
N GLU A 57 7.75 10.86 -13.57
CA GLU A 57 7.04 11.15 -12.34
C GLU A 57 5.84 12.05 -12.64
N LYS A 58 4.70 11.72 -12.03
CA LYS A 58 3.49 12.54 -12.05
C LYS A 58 3.01 12.73 -10.62
N GLU A 59 3.07 13.96 -10.14
CA GLU A 59 2.47 14.39 -8.88
C GLU A 59 1.04 14.87 -9.12
N MET A 60 0.14 14.54 -8.20
CA MET A 60 -1.26 14.94 -8.23
C MET A 60 -1.71 15.29 -6.82
N GLU A 61 -2.38 16.43 -6.66
CA GLU A 61 -3.08 16.73 -5.41
C GLU A 61 -4.29 15.82 -5.26
N TYR A 62 -4.59 15.43 -4.03
CA TYR A 62 -5.84 14.75 -3.72
C TYR A 62 -6.51 15.40 -2.51
N LYS A 63 -7.83 15.23 -2.46
CA LYS A 63 -8.64 15.60 -1.29
C LYS A 63 -9.16 14.34 -0.62
N GLU A 64 -8.82 14.13 0.64
CA GLU A 64 -9.47 13.09 1.43
C GLU A 64 -10.95 13.43 1.63
N ILE A 65 -11.82 12.46 1.34
CA ILE A 65 -13.26 12.56 1.55
C ILE A 65 -13.62 11.83 2.85
N SER A 66 -13.10 10.62 3.05
CA SER A 66 -13.40 9.83 4.25
C SER A 66 -12.39 8.70 4.49
N ASN A 67 -12.18 8.38 5.77
CA ASN A 67 -11.53 7.17 6.26
C ASN A 67 -12.55 6.38 7.08
N SER A 68 -12.82 5.12 6.71
CA SER A 68 -13.92 4.34 7.29
C SER A 68 -13.63 2.84 7.31
N GLU A 69 -14.45 2.08 8.04
CA GLU A 69 -14.37 0.62 8.11
C GLU A 69 -15.74 0.02 7.76
N LYS A 70 -15.77 -0.97 6.86
CA LYS A 70 -16.98 -1.75 6.51
C LYS A 70 -16.62 -3.21 6.36
N ASN A 71 -17.41 -4.10 6.96
CA ASN A 71 -17.19 -5.55 6.89
C ASN A 71 -15.75 -5.98 7.28
N ASN A 72 -15.18 -5.35 8.31
CA ASN A 72 -13.79 -5.54 8.77
C ASN A 72 -12.69 -5.14 7.75
N MET A 73 -13.04 -4.35 6.71
CA MET A 73 -12.09 -3.75 5.78
C MET A 73 -11.98 -2.26 6.05
N LYS A 74 -10.76 -1.76 6.30
CA LYS A 74 -10.50 -0.32 6.36
C LYS A 74 -10.36 0.21 4.94
N TYR A 75 -10.96 1.36 4.66
CA TYR A 75 -10.88 1.98 3.34
C TYR A 75 -10.84 3.51 3.42
N PHE A 76 -10.25 4.10 2.40
CA PHE A 76 -10.00 5.52 2.27
C PHE A 76 -10.57 5.99 0.94
N VAL A 77 -11.48 6.96 0.99
CA VAL A 77 -12.09 7.57 -0.19
C VAL A 77 -11.45 8.94 -0.37
N PHE A 78 -10.98 9.20 -1.58
CA PHE A 78 -10.34 10.45 -1.94
C PHE A 78 -10.70 10.84 -3.37
N GLU A 79 -10.47 12.11 -3.70
CA GLU A 79 -10.73 12.68 -5.01
C GLU A 79 -9.43 13.19 -5.63
N ILE A 80 -9.22 12.85 -6.90
CA ILE A 80 -8.19 13.43 -7.76
C ILE A 80 -8.90 13.93 -9.01
N ASP A 81 -8.71 15.20 -9.41
CA ASP A 81 -9.31 15.79 -10.61
C ASP A 81 -10.84 15.56 -10.73
N LYS A 82 -11.60 15.72 -9.63
CA LYS A 82 -13.05 15.47 -9.54
C LYS A 82 -13.49 14.02 -9.77
N GLN A 83 -12.54 13.09 -9.85
CA GLN A 83 -12.80 11.65 -9.92
C GLN A 83 -12.57 11.04 -8.54
N GLN A 84 -13.55 10.28 -8.05
CA GLN A 84 -13.44 9.57 -6.78
C GLN A 84 -12.67 8.25 -6.96
N PHE A 85 -11.84 7.96 -5.97
CA PHE A 85 -11.06 6.74 -5.86
C PHE A 85 -11.14 6.20 -4.43
N THR A 86 -10.89 4.90 -4.31
CA THR A 86 -10.88 4.21 -3.02
C THR A 86 -9.65 3.33 -2.89
N ILE A 87 -8.92 3.45 -1.78
CA ILE A 87 -7.92 2.47 -1.35
C ILE A 87 -8.52 1.61 -0.25
N VAL A 88 -8.55 0.29 -0.46
CA VAL A 88 -9.14 -0.69 0.46
C VAL A 88 -8.06 -1.62 1.00
N PHE A 89 -8.06 -1.81 2.32
CA PHE A 89 -7.29 -2.86 3.00
C PHE A 89 -8.17 -4.10 3.18
N PRO A 90 -7.98 -5.16 2.38
CA PRO A 90 -8.90 -6.30 2.38
C PRO A 90 -8.77 -7.20 3.62
N ASN A 91 -7.71 -7.05 4.42
CA ASN A 91 -7.49 -7.80 5.65
C ASN A 91 -7.04 -6.85 6.76
N LYS A 92 -7.84 -6.70 7.83
CA LYS A 92 -7.57 -5.83 9.00
C LYS A 92 -6.20 -6.04 9.67
N ARG A 93 -5.60 -7.23 9.52
CA ARG A 93 -4.28 -7.57 10.10
C ARG A 93 -3.11 -7.33 9.14
N ASP A 94 -3.39 -6.97 7.90
CA ASP A 94 -2.39 -6.71 6.87
C ASP A 94 -2.40 -5.22 6.49
N ALA A 95 -1.40 -4.47 6.96
CA ALA A 95 -1.20 -3.06 6.58
C ALA A 95 -0.29 -2.88 5.37
N ASN A 96 0.20 -3.98 4.80
CA ASN A 96 1.10 -3.97 3.67
C ASN A 96 0.38 -4.20 2.36
N THR A 97 -0.82 -4.79 2.33
CA THR A 97 -1.58 -5.08 1.09
C THR A 97 -2.82 -4.20 0.98
N ALA A 98 -3.02 -3.58 -0.19
CA ALA A 98 -4.20 -2.77 -0.46
C ALA A 98 -4.64 -2.87 -1.94
N LEU A 99 -5.88 -2.47 -2.21
CA LEU A 99 -6.48 -2.39 -3.54
C LEU A 99 -6.79 -0.93 -3.87
N PHE A 100 -6.39 -0.46 -5.06
CA PHE A 100 -6.71 0.88 -5.57
C PHE A 100 -7.82 0.77 -6.61
N ILE A 101 -8.99 1.31 -6.29
CA ILE A 101 -10.19 1.26 -7.12
C ILE A 101 -10.50 2.65 -7.66
N LYS A 102 -10.75 2.74 -8.97
CA LYS A 102 -11.41 3.91 -9.58
C LYS A 102 -12.92 3.72 -9.47
N ASN A 103 -13.58 4.56 -8.69
CA ASN A 103 -15.02 4.45 -8.46
C ASN A 103 -15.80 4.81 -9.73
N ASN A 104 -16.88 4.09 -9.99
CA ASN A 104 -17.83 4.40 -11.08
C ASN A 104 -19.07 5.16 -10.59
N SER A 105 -19.23 5.29 -9.27
CA SER A 105 -20.34 5.96 -8.60
C SER A 105 -19.84 6.53 -7.28
N ASN A 106 -20.39 7.67 -6.86
CA ASN A 106 -20.04 8.31 -5.58
C ASN A 106 -20.82 7.69 -4.39
N HIS A 107 -21.70 6.73 -4.64
CA HIS A 107 -22.57 6.13 -3.62
C HIS A 107 -22.01 4.83 -3.03
N ASP A 108 -21.15 4.11 -3.77
CA ASP A 108 -20.52 2.87 -3.30
C ASP A 108 -18.99 2.95 -3.46
N PRO A 109 -18.23 3.03 -2.35
CA PRO A 109 -16.77 3.12 -2.41
C PRO A 109 -16.10 1.85 -2.95
N PHE A 110 -16.84 0.74 -3.07
CA PHE A 110 -16.31 -0.51 -3.62
C PHE A 110 -16.71 -0.75 -5.08
N SER A 111 -17.65 0.04 -5.63
CA SER A 111 -18.08 -0.12 -7.02
C SER A 111 -17.14 0.60 -7.98
N GLY A 112 -16.54 -0.13 -8.90
CA GLY A 112 -15.60 0.47 -9.85
C GLY A 112 -14.67 -0.52 -10.53
N ALA A 113 -13.59 0.02 -11.08
CA ALA A 113 -12.53 -0.75 -11.70
C ALA A 113 -11.32 -0.83 -10.77
N LEU A 114 -10.81 -2.05 -10.53
CA LEU A 114 -9.54 -2.23 -9.83
C LEU A 114 -8.39 -1.74 -10.71
N THR A 115 -7.87 -0.55 -10.39
CA THR A 115 -6.79 0.10 -11.14
C THR A 115 -5.44 -0.52 -10.79
N TYR A 116 -5.17 -0.68 -9.49
CA TYR A 116 -3.90 -1.24 -9.01
C TYR A 116 -4.12 -2.19 -7.85
N THR A 117 -3.28 -3.21 -7.81
CA THR A 117 -2.98 -3.96 -6.59
C THR A 117 -1.73 -3.38 -5.97
N MET A 118 -1.69 -3.18 -4.66
CA MET A 118 -0.63 -2.45 -3.96
C MET A 118 -0.02 -3.28 -2.85
N ASN A 119 1.30 -3.19 -2.70
CA ASN A 119 1.98 -3.70 -1.52
C ASN A 119 3.20 -2.84 -1.11
N ARG A 120 3.46 -2.70 0.20
CA ARG A 120 4.55 -1.85 0.73
C ARG A 120 5.95 -2.44 0.49
N GLU A 121 6.07 -3.75 0.35
CA GLU A 121 7.36 -4.46 0.35
C GLU A 121 7.76 -4.96 -1.05
N LYS A 122 6.82 -5.52 -1.82
CA LYS A 122 7.08 -6.11 -3.15
C LYS A 122 6.00 -5.76 -4.16
N PHE A 123 6.32 -5.86 -5.45
CA PHE A 123 5.30 -5.69 -6.50
C PHE A 123 4.31 -6.87 -6.43
N PRO A 124 3.02 -6.62 -6.19
CA PRO A 124 2.02 -7.68 -6.13
C PRO A 124 1.76 -8.27 -7.52
N ASN A 125 1.29 -9.53 -7.55
CA ASN A 125 0.72 -10.10 -8.77
C ASN A 125 -0.74 -9.64 -8.88
N TYR A 126 -1.05 -8.84 -9.91
CA TYR A 126 -2.38 -8.26 -10.08
C TYR A 126 -3.47 -9.33 -10.14
N GLU A 127 -3.33 -10.31 -11.03
CA GLU A 127 -4.35 -11.35 -11.26
C GLU A 127 -4.63 -12.17 -10.00
N GLN A 128 -3.58 -12.58 -9.28
CA GLN A 128 -3.70 -13.35 -8.05
C GLN A 128 -4.35 -12.53 -6.94
N THR A 129 -3.89 -11.29 -6.73
CA THR A 129 -4.41 -10.41 -5.67
C THR A 129 -5.86 -10.01 -5.95
N ALA A 130 -6.18 -9.70 -7.21
CA ALA A 130 -7.55 -9.40 -7.65
C ALA A 130 -8.48 -10.61 -7.47
N LYS A 131 -8.02 -11.83 -7.82
CA LYS A 131 -8.80 -13.05 -7.58
C LYS A 131 -9.04 -13.31 -6.10
N GLN A 132 -8.07 -12.97 -5.26
CA GLN A 132 -8.15 -13.21 -3.82
C GLN A 132 -9.08 -12.23 -3.09
N TYR A 133 -9.12 -10.97 -3.54
CA TYR A 133 -9.74 -9.89 -2.75
C TYR A 133 -10.77 -9.03 -3.48
N PHE A 134 -10.80 -9.03 -4.82
CA PHE A 134 -11.65 -8.14 -5.60
C PHE A 134 -12.79 -8.86 -6.33
N LYS A 135 -12.55 -10.09 -6.83
CA LYS A 135 -13.61 -10.92 -7.40
C LYS A 135 -14.48 -11.50 -6.28
N ASN A 136 -15.64 -10.89 -6.06
CA ASN A 136 -16.84 -11.57 -5.59
C ASN A 136 -17.85 -11.60 -6.73
#